data_AF-A0A0S9KCW9-F1
#
_entry.id   AF-A0A0S9KCW9-F1
#
_cell.length_a   1.000
_cell.length_b   1.000
_cell.length_c   1.000
_cell.angle_alpha   90.00
_cell.angle_beta   90.00
_cell.angle_gamma   90.00
#
_symmetry.space_group_name_H-M   'P 1'
#
loop_
_entity.id
_entity.type
_entity.pdbx_description
1 polymer ?
#
loop_
_entity_poly.entity_id
_entity_poly.type
_entity_poly.pdbx_seq_one_letter_code
_entity_poly.pdbx_strand_id
1 'polypeptide(L)'
;MDRAALERKHVDLGLRFSPGGLGGVPAQAYGWIGEDRFYFRFRHDCAQLSVGPVDAELDMAIALRTTQQNVGHRERDQIQLSTLPEDDIDDRLWLMMSSSRPVGERPQAADDLQYYPNRITRYASRQDVTGEQYAGFLEEDEFCDLFEQLMLGLAPVTADEQIPKFTTGWLAAGGLWPAAA
;
A
#
# COMPACT_ATOMS: atom_id res chain seq x y z
N MET A 1 3.75 10.34 19.11
CA MET A 1 4.66 9.18 19.01
C MET A 1 6.09 9.66 19.11
N ASP A 2 6.85 9.16 20.09
CA ASP A 2 8.30 9.37 20.20
C ASP A 2 9.06 8.36 19.30
N ARG A 3 9.14 8.69 18.01
CA ARG A 3 9.88 7.91 17.00
C ARG A 3 11.32 7.62 17.44
N ALA A 4 11.99 8.64 17.97
CA ALA A 4 13.39 8.54 18.34
C ALA A 4 13.60 7.60 19.53
N ALA A 5 12.63 7.46 20.43
CA ALA A 5 12.67 6.43 21.47
C ALA A 5 12.54 5.01 20.89
N LEU A 6 11.57 4.76 20.00
CA LEU A 6 11.39 3.45 19.35
C LEU A 6 12.61 3.05 18.50
N GLU A 7 13.12 3.96 17.68
CA GLU A 7 14.33 3.71 16.87
C GLU A 7 15.55 3.41 17.73
N ARG A 8 15.74 4.14 18.83
CA ARG A 8 16.85 3.86 19.77
C ARG A 8 16.68 2.51 20.47
N LYS A 9 15.46 2.14 20.84
CA LYS A 9 15.16 0.88 21.52
C LYS A 9 15.39 -0.34 20.62
N HIS A 10 15.11 -0.21 19.32
CA HIS A 10 15.19 -1.28 18.33
C HIS A 10 16.27 -1.02 17.27
N VAL A 11 17.36 -0.35 17.66
CA VAL A 11 18.47 0.01 16.77
C VAL A 11 19.21 -1.22 16.26
N ASP A 12 19.24 -2.28 17.06
CA ASP A 12 19.80 -3.60 16.73
C ASP A 12 19.05 -4.29 15.58
N LEU A 13 17.74 -4.05 15.48
CA LEU A 13 16.89 -4.49 14.37
C LEU A 13 17.00 -3.58 13.14
N GLY A 14 17.74 -2.47 13.23
CA GLY A 14 17.84 -1.46 12.18
C GLY A 14 16.53 -0.70 11.93
N LEU A 15 15.68 -0.55 12.94
CA LEU A 15 14.41 0.18 12.85
C LEU A 15 14.65 1.66 12.53
N ARG A 16 14.01 2.16 11.47
CA ARG A 16 14.06 3.58 11.05
C ARG A 16 12.71 3.99 10.48
N PHE A 17 12.08 5.06 10.96
CA PHE A 17 10.84 5.59 10.42
C PHE A 17 11.10 6.57 9.27
N SER A 18 10.25 6.55 8.24
CA SER A 18 10.32 7.56 7.18
C SER A 18 9.86 8.95 7.65
N PRO A 19 10.45 10.05 7.10
CA PRO A 19 9.88 11.39 7.22
C PRO A 19 8.43 11.39 6.71
N GLY A 20 7.49 11.97 7.45
CA GLY A 20 6.05 11.93 7.07
C GLY A 20 5.34 10.58 7.29
N GLY A 21 6.05 9.55 7.77
CA GLY A 21 5.52 8.22 8.11
C GLY A 21 4.63 8.16 9.36
N LEU A 22 3.85 9.22 9.62
CA LEU A 22 2.77 9.24 10.60
C LEU A 22 1.57 9.87 9.89
N GLY A 23 0.66 9.05 9.40
CA GLY A 23 -0.62 9.54 8.88
C GLY A 23 -1.69 9.54 9.97
N GLY A 24 -2.57 10.53 9.94
CA GLY A 24 -3.85 10.49 10.66
C GLY A 24 -4.84 9.51 10.02
N VAL A 25 -5.93 9.23 10.76
CA VAL A 25 -6.99 8.23 10.52
C VAL A 25 -7.05 7.70 9.07
N PRO A 26 -6.63 6.44 8.83
CA PRO A 26 -6.13 5.46 9.80
C PRO A 26 -4.73 5.79 10.34
N ALA A 27 -4.48 5.48 11.61
CA ALA A 27 -3.13 5.57 12.17
C ALA A 27 -2.20 4.63 11.38
N GLN A 28 -1.16 5.21 10.77
CA GLN A 28 -0.26 4.49 9.87
C GLN A 28 1.18 4.93 10.07
N ALA A 29 2.09 3.98 9.90
CA ALA A 29 3.53 4.25 9.92
C ALA A 29 4.29 3.37 8.94
N TYR A 30 5.41 3.85 8.45
CA TYR A 30 6.26 3.11 7.51
C TYR A 30 7.71 3.53 7.63
N GLY A 31 8.61 2.67 7.16
CA GLY A 31 10.03 2.87 7.26
C GLY A 31 10.80 1.60 6.94
N TRP A 32 11.91 1.37 7.65
CA TRP A 32 12.82 0.23 7.47
C TRP A 32 12.98 -0.58 8.74
N ILE A 33 13.13 -1.90 8.58
CA ILE A 33 13.65 -2.83 9.59
C ILE A 33 14.82 -3.56 8.92
N GLY A 34 16.04 -3.12 9.21
CA GLY A 34 17.23 -3.54 8.49
C GLY A 34 17.20 -3.03 7.04
N GLU A 35 17.21 -3.96 6.09
CA GLU A 35 17.10 -3.69 4.64
C GLU A 35 15.65 -3.75 4.13
N ASP A 36 14.74 -4.39 4.87
CA ASP A 36 13.34 -4.51 4.51
C ASP A 36 12.55 -3.24 4.83
N ARG A 37 11.48 -2.99 4.07
CA ARG A 37 10.47 -1.99 4.38
C ARG A 37 9.46 -2.55 5.36
N PHE A 38 8.93 -1.69 6.24
CA PHE A 38 7.73 -2.01 7.01
C PHE A 38 6.59 -1.06 6.70
N TYR A 39 5.37 -1.58 6.86
CA TYR A 39 4.14 -0.80 6.86
C TYR A 39 3.24 -1.24 8.00
N PHE A 40 3.02 -0.33 8.94
CA PHE A 40 2.04 -0.44 10.00
C PHE A 40 0.76 0.29 9.60
N ARG A 41 -0.38 -0.34 9.87
CA ARG A 41 -1.70 0.27 9.70
C ARG A 41 -2.64 -0.17 10.82
N PHE A 42 -3.32 0.79 11.43
CA PHE A 42 -4.45 0.57 12.32
C PHE A 42 -5.73 1.17 11.74
N ARG A 43 -6.74 0.34 11.50
CA ARG A 43 -8.04 0.76 10.96
C ARG A 43 -9.13 -0.22 11.36
N HIS A 44 -10.30 0.30 11.75
CA HIS A 44 -11.48 -0.52 12.08
C HIS A 44 -11.17 -1.59 13.13
N ASP A 45 -10.54 -1.15 14.22
CA ASP A 45 -10.12 -2.03 15.33
C ASP A 45 -9.14 -3.16 14.96
N CYS A 46 -8.46 -3.03 13.83
CA CYS A 46 -7.49 -3.99 13.36
C CYS A 46 -6.15 -3.30 13.10
N ALA A 47 -5.10 -3.82 13.72
CA ALA A 47 -3.72 -3.41 13.48
C ALA A 47 -2.97 -4.48 12.69
N GLN A 48 -2.15 -4.05 11.76
CA GLN A 48 -1.34 -4.91 10.91
C GLN A 48 0.05 -4.31 10.77
N LEU A 49 1.07 -5.17 10.76
CA LEU A 49 2.44 -4.83 10.43
C LEU A 49 2.92 -5.78 9.34
N SER A 50 3.21 -5.22 8.17
CA SER A 50 3.77 -5.94 7.03
C SER A 50 5.24 -5.57 6.87
N VAL A 51 6.10 -6.55 6.63
CA VAL A 51 7.54 -6.33 6.43
C VAL A 51 8.01 -7.13 5.21
N GLY A 52 8.86 -6.53 4.39
CA GLY A 52 9.51 -7.20 3.28
C GLY A 52 10.18 -6.23 2.31
N PRO A 53 10.75 -6.73 1.20
CA PRO A 53 11.45 -5.90 0.24
C PRO A 53 10.48 -5.10 -0.65
N VAL A 54 11.05 -4.12 -1.35
CA VAL A 54 10.45 -3.58 -2.57
C VAL A 54 10.99 -4.39 -3.74
N ASP A 55 10.16 -5.29 -4.25
CA ASP A 55 10.42 -6.10 -5.42
C ASP A 55 10.23 -5.25 -6.68
N ALA A 56 11.33 -4.85 -7.31
CA ALA A 56 11.32 -3.94 -8.45
C ALA A 56 10.62 -4.54 -9.69
N GLU A 57 10.67 -5.86 -9.85
CA GLU A 57 10.06 -6.53 -11.01
C GLU A 57 8.55 -6.66 -10.82
N LEU A 58 8.11 -7.01 -9.61
CA LEU A 58 6.70 -6.96 -9.23
C LEU A 58 6.15 -5.55 -9.37
N ASP A 59 6.91 -4.55 -8.94
CA ASP A 59 6.48 -3.16 -9.02
C ASP A 59 6.33 -2.68 -10.48
N MET A 60 7.30 -3.02 -11.33
CA MET A 60 7.22 -2.77 -12.77
C MET A 60 5.98 -3.45 -13.39
N ALA A 61 5.71 -4.71 -13.02
CA ALA A 61 4.54 -5.43 -13.50
C ALA A 61 3.22 -4.74 -13.08
N ILE A 62 3.14 -4.25 -11.83
CA ILE A 62 2.01 -3.46 -11.33
C ILE A 62 1.85 -2.17 -12.15
N ALA A 63 2.93 -1.39 -12.32
CA ALA A 63 2.89 -0.13 -13.08
C ALA A 63 2.44 -0.34 -14.54
N LEU A 64 2.95 -1.40 -15.20
CA LEU A 64 2.52 -1.78 -16.55
C LEU A 64 1.04 -2.18 -16.59
N ARG A 65 0.57 -2.95 -15.60
CA ARG A 65 -0.84 -3.37 -15.55
C ARG A 65 -1.78 -2.21 -15.30
N THR A 66 -1.44 -1.29 -14.39
CA THR A 66 -2.18 -0.04 -14.18
C THR A 66 -2.26 0.76 -15.48
N THR A 67 -1.15 0.84 -16.21
CA THR A 67 -1.10 1.51 -17.52
C THR A 67 -2.07 0.85 -18.52
N GLN A 68 -2.05 -0.48 -18.66
CA GLN A 68 -2.98 -1.21 -19.53
C GLN A 68 -4.45 -0.90 -19.20
N GLN A 69 -4.81 -0.89 -17.91
CA GLN A 69 -6.18 -0.60 -17.49
C GLN A 69 -6.58 0.86 -17.75
N ASN A 70 -5.67 1.79 -17.49
CA ASN A 70 -5.94 3.21 -17.72
C ASN A 70 -6.11 3.53 -19.21
N VAL A 71 -5.38 2.85 -20.10
CA VAL A 71 -5.64 2.92 -21.56
C VAL A 71 -7.06 2.42 -21.86
N GLY A 72 -7.42 1.22 -21.40
CA GLY A 72 -8.76 0.65 -21.65
C GLY A 72 -9.90 1.49 -21.07
N HIS A 73 -9.74 2.04 -19.86
CA HIS A 73 -10.72 2.97 -19.27
C HIS A 73 -10.85 4.25 -20.09
N ARG A 74 -9.73 4.82 -20.56
CA ARG A 74 -9.72 6.02 -21.39
C ARG A 74 -10.45 5.79 -22.72
N GLU A 75 -10.18 4.67 -23.37
CA GLU A 75 -10.87 4.28 -24.62
C GLU A 75 -12.38 4.12 -24.39
N ARG A 76 -12.78 3.42 -23.33
CA ARG A 76 -14.19 3.27 -22.95
C ARG A 76 -14.86 4.61 -22.68
N ASP A 77 -14.21 5.47 -21.90
CA ASP A 77 -14.76 6.79 -21.53
C ASP A 77 -14.89 7.71 -22.75
N GLN A 78 -13.95 7.64 -23.72
CA GLN A 78 -14.04 8.35 -25.00
C GLN A 78 -15.20 7.85 -25.87
N ILE A 79 -15.39 6.52 -25.95
CA ILE A 79 -16.53 5.93 -26.65
C ILE A 79 -17.84 6.39 -26.01
N GLN A 80 -17.94 6.32 -24.67
CA GLN A 80 -19.13 6.76 -23.95
C GLN A 80 -19.42 8.24 -24.20
N LEU A 81 -18.40 9.11 -24.14
CA LEU A 81 -18.52 10.54 -24.43
C LEU A 81 -19.03 10.81 -25.86
N SER A 82 -18.66 9.98 -26.84
CA SER A 82 -19.14 10.10 -28.23
C SER A 82 -20.61 9.72 -28.41
N THR A 83 -21.16 8.94 -27.48
CA THR A 83 -22.56 8.46 -27.52
C THR A 83 -23.52 9.25 -26.63
N LEU A 84 -23.00 10.07 -25.71
CA LEU A 84 -23.83 10.87 -24.81
C LEU A 84 -24.54 12.03 -25.54
N PRO A 85 -25.83 12.26 -25.25
CA PRO A 85 -26.55 13.47 -25.66
C PRO A 85 -25.79 14.75 -25.30
N GLU A 86 -25.89 15.79 -26.13
CA GLU A 86 -25.17 17.05 -25.93
C GLU A 86 -25.66 17.85 -24.71
N ASP A 87 -26.88 17.60 -24.26
CA ASP A 87 -27.53 18.25 -23.11
C ASP A 87 -27.17 17.62 -21.75
N ASP A 88 -26.52 16.45 -21.73
CA ASP A 88 -25.98 15.82 -20.51
C ASP A 88 -24.63 16.43 -20.10
N ILE A 89 -24.62 17.73 -19.82
CA ILE A 89 -23.40 18.54 -19.61
C ILE A 89 -22.50 17.99 -18.49
N ASP A 90 -23.09 17.59 -17.35
CA ASP A 90 -22.33 17.15 -16.18
C ASP A 90 -21.58 15.84 -16.43
N ASP A 91 -22.24 14.86 -17.05
CA ASP A 91 -21.65 13.56 -17.37
C ASP A 91 -20.59 13.67 -18.46
N ARG A 92 -20.82 14.52 -19.46
CA ARG A 92 -19.83 14.84 -20.50
C ARG A 92 -18.59 15.50 -19.89
N LEU A 93 -18.76 16.47 -18.99
CA LEU A 93 -17.65 17.14 -18.31
C LEU A 93 -16.84 16.15 -17.46
N TRP A 94 -17.52 15.27 -16.73
CA TRP A 94 -16.86 14.23 -15.94
C TRP A 94 -16.02 13.28 -16.81
N LEU A 95 -16.57 12.79 -17.92
CA LEU A 95 -15.86 11.91 -18.86
C LEU A 95 -14.71 12.60 -19.58
N MET A 96 -14.84 13.88 -19.93
CA MET A 96 -13.74 14.68 -20.46
C MET A 96 -12.60 14.80 -19.45
N MET A 97 -12.92 15.05 -18.18
CA MET A 97 -11.92 15.09 -17.12
C MET A 97 -11.26 13.73 -16.89
N SER A 98 -12.02 12.62 -16.79
CA SER A 98 -11.47 11.28 -16.56
C SER A 98 -10.56 10.84 -17.71
N SER A 99 -11.02 10.99 -18.95
CA SER A 99 -10.30 10.61 -20.16
C SER A 99 -9.14 11.55 -20.52
N SER A 100 -8.96 12.68 -19.84
CA SER A 100 -7.81 13.58 -20.03
C SER A 100 -6.61 13.27 -19.12
N ARG A 101 -6.80 12.42 -18.10
CA ARG A 101 -5.75 12.12 -17.12
C ARG A 101 -4.50 11.50 -17.76
N PRO A 102 -3.29 11.80 -17.25
CA PRO A 102 -2.08 11.13 -17.68
C PRO A 102 -2.22 9.62 -17.50
N VAL A 103 -1.76 8.86 -18.48
CA VAL A 103 -1.71 7.40 -18.43
C VAL A 103 -0.27 7.00 -18.14
N GLY A 104 -0.10 6.13 -17.15
CA GLY A 104 1.20 5.65 -16.70
C GLY A 104 1.47 6.04 -15.25
N GLU A 105 1.73 5.03 -14.44
CA GLU A 105 2.38 5.21 -13.14
C GLU A 105 3.87 5.00 -13.33
N ARG A 106 4.69 5.82 -12.67
CA ARG A 106 6.12 5.55 -12.60
C ARG A 106 6.34 4.38 -11.65
N PRO A 107 7.16 3.39 -12.03
CA PRO A 107 7.64 2.39 -11.08
C PRO A 107 8.31 3.09 -9.89
N GLN A 108 8.10 2.52 -8.72
CA GLN A 108 8.67 2.90 -7.46
C GLN A 108 10.19 2.73 -7.51
N ALA A 109 10.90 3.75 -7.05
CA ALA A 109 12.34 3.65 -6.83
C ALA A 109 12.59 3.24 -5.37
N ALA A 110 13.67 2.48 -5.13
CA ALA A 110 14.02 2.00 -3.80
C ALA A 110 14.30 3.12 -2.78
N ASP A 111 14.63 4.33 -3.26
CA ASP A 111 14.91 5.54 -2.48
C ASP A 111 13.69 6.44 -2.28
N ASP A 112 12.53 6.07 -2.82
CA ASP A 112 11.29 6.82 -2.57
C ASP A 112 10.87 6.69 -1.09
N LEU A 113 10.57 7.84 -0.50
CA LEU A 113 10.29 8.01 0.92
C LEU A 113 8.88 7.52 1.30
N GLN A 114 7.97 7.36 0.32
CA GLN A 114 6.54 7.15 0.56
C GLN A 114 6.08 5.67 0.50
N TYR A 115 6.98 4.70 0.31
CA TYR A 115 6.57 3.36 -0.12
C TYR A 115 6.58 2.25 0.93
N TYR A 116 5.66 1.30 0.68
CA TYR A 116 5.33 0.12 1.47
C TYR A 116 5.96 -1.14 0.84
N PRO A 117 6.17 -2.24 1.60
CA PRO A 117 6.58 -3.51 1.00
C PRO A 117 5.51 -4.00 0.01
N ASN A 118 5.91 -4.33 -1.23
CA ASN A 118 5.02 -4.91 -2.24
C ASN A 118 5.10 -6.46 -2.26
N ARG A 119 6.12 -7.01 -1.60
CA ARG A 119 6.25 -8.44 -1.27
C ARG A 119 6.41 -8.57 0.25
N ILE A 120 5.47 -9.24 0.90
CA ILE A 120 5.41 -9.36 2.36
C ILE A 120 6.08 -10.66 2.78
N THR A 121 7.27 -10.58 3.38
CA THR A 121 8.03 -11.75 3.86
C THR A 121 7.75 -12.07 5.32
N ARG A 122 7.35 -11.06 6.10
CA ARG A 122 6.93 -11.21 7.50
C ARG A 122 5.68 -10.38 7.76
N TYR A 123 4.80 -10.92 8.61
CA TYR A 123 3.52 -10.29 8.90
C TYR A 123 3.10 -10.52 10.35
N ALA A 124 2.43 -9.54 10.93
CA ALA A 124 1.74 -9.65 12.20
C ALA A 124 0.43 -8.87 12.13
N SER A 125 -0.61 -9.35 12.81
CA SER A 125 -1.87 -8.61 12.94
C SER A 125 -2.53 -8.86 14.28
N ARG A 126 -3.31 -7.87 14.72
CA ARG A 126 -4.15 -7.95 15.90
C ARG A 126 -5.53 -7.38 15.58
N GLN A 127 -6.56 -8.11 15.97
CA GLN A 127 -7.95 -7.65 15.97
C GLN A 127 -8.35 -7.27 17.39
N ASP A 128 -9.48 -6.58 17.53
CA ASP A 128 -10.04 -6.17 18.82
C ASP A 128 -9.02 -5.42 19.68
N VAL A 129 -8.36 -4.42 19.08
CA VAL A 129 -7.31 -3.62 19.73
C VAL A 129 -7.91 -2.72 20.82
N THR A 130 -8.98 -2.02 20.49
CA THR A 130 -9.72 -1.11 21.36
C THR A 130 -11.08 -1.68 21.77
N GLY A 131 -11.60 -2.67 21.03
CA GLY A 131 -12.95 -3.21 21.22
C GLY A 131 -14.05 -2.37 20.55
N GLU A 132 -13.69 -1.32 19.81
CA GLU A 132 -14.62 -0.46 19.06
C GLU A 132 -14.40 -0.64 17.55
N GLN A 133 -15.37 -1.26 16.87
CA GLN A 133 -15.34 -1.60 15.44
C GLN A 133 -14.92 -0.44 14.50
N TYR A 134 -15.20 0.80 14.88
CA TYR A 134 -14.90 1.98 14.07
C TYR A 134 -13.75 2.83 14.61
N ALA A 135 -12.97 2.30 15.56
CA ALA A 135 -11.75 2.94 16.03
C ALA A 135 -10.80 3.15 14.84
N GLY A 136 -10.40 4.41 14.66
CA GLY A 136 -9.53 4.85 13.57
C GLY A 136 -8.30 5.60 14.05
N PHE A 137 -8.18 5.85 15.36
CA PHE A 137 -7.05 6.53 15.97
C PHE A 137 -6.53 5.69 17.14
N LEU A 138 -5.24 5.87 17.44
CA LEU A 138 -4.58 5.36 18.64
C LEU A 138 -3.93 6.56 19.30
N GLU A 139 -3.98 6.62 20.62
CA GLU A 139 -3.12 7.53 21.37
C GLU A 139 -1.65 7.15 21.17
N GLU A 140 -0.76 8.07 21.48
CA GLU A 140 0.68 7.89 21.25
C GLU A 140 1.26 6.65 21.93
N ASP A 141 0.94 6.44 23.22
CA ASP A 141 1.44 5.30 23.97
C ASP A 141 0.81 3.99 23.48
N GLU A 142 -0.49 4.01 23.14
CA GLU A 142 -1.20 2.87 22.57
C GLU A 142 -0.59 2.43 21.24
N PHE A 143 -0.22 3.39 20.38
CA PHE A 143 0.50 3.11 19.16
C PHE A 143 1.83 2.41 19.48
N CYS A 144 2.64 3.00 20.35
CA CYS A 144 4.00 2.50 20.63
C CYS A 144 3.94 1.07 21.16
N ASP A 145 3.06 0.81 22.12
CA ASP A 145 2.85 -0.51 22.71
C ASP A 145 2.35 -1.51 21.66
N LEU A 146 1.38 -1.12 20.84
CA LEU A 146 0.82 -1.99 19.81
C LEU A 146 1.82 -2.30 18.70
N PHE A 147 2.55 -1.30 18.22
CA PHE A 147 3.59 -1.47 17.21
C PHE A 147 4.67 -2.42 17.71
N GLU A 148 5.10 -2.25 18.96
CA GLU A 148 6.12 -3.11 19.57
C GLU A 148 5.64 -4.56 19.75
N GLN A 149 4.39 -4.76 20.18
CA GLN A 149 3.78 -6.08 20.23
C GLN A 149 3.72 -6.75 18.85
N LEU A 150 3.35 -5.99 17.80
CA LEU A 150 3.33 -6.53 16.44
C LEU A 150 4.73 -6.84 15.93
N MET A 151 5.74 -6.03 16.24
CA MET A 151 7.12 -6.34 15.88
C MET A 151 7.59 -7.66 16.49
N LEU A 152 7.30 -7.87 17.78
CA LEU A 152 7.62 -9.12 18.48
C LEU A 152 6.80 -10.32 17.95
N GLY A 153 5.61 -10.05 17.41
CA GLY A 153 4.72 -11.04 16.81
C GLY A 153 4.97 -11.31 15.32
N LEU A 154 5.98 -10.71 14.69
CA LEU A 154 6.26 -10.92 13.27
C LEU A 154 6.59 -12.39 12.99
N ALA A 155 5.77 -13.02 12.16
CA ALA A 155 5.97 -14.39 11.69
C ALA A 155 6.33 -14.40 10.20
N PRO A 156 7.11 -15.39 9.72
CA PRO A 156 7.41 -15.54 8.30
C PRO A 156 6.14 -15.87 7.50
N VAL A 157 6.03 -15.31 6.30
CA VAL A 157 4.97 -15.60 5.32
C VAL A 157 5.50 -16.57 4.27
N THR A 158 4.72 -17.60 3.95
CA THR A 158 5.11 -18.60 2.94
C THR A 158 5.20 -17.98 1.56
N ALA A 159 6.08 -18.50 0.70
CA ALA A 159 6.40 -17.90 -0.60
C ALA A 159 5.17 -17.65 -1.50
N ASP A 160 4.15 -18.49 -1.40
CA ASP A 160 2.88 -18.41 -2.14
C ASP A 160 1.90 -17.36 -1.58
N GLU A 161 2.12 -16.89 -0.36
CA GLU A 161 1.29 -15.90 0.34
C GLU A 161 1.95 -14.51 0.40
N GLN A 162 3.21 -14.38 0.00
CA GLN A 162 3.95 -13.10 0.08
C GLN A 162 3.38 -12.01 -0.82
N ILE A 163 2.56 -12.38 -1.81
CA ILE A 163 1.88 -11.46 -2.71
C ILE A 163 0.38 -11.75 -2.66
N PRO A 164 -0.48 -10.75 -2.42
CA PRO A 164 -1.92 -10.96 -2.35
C PRO A 164 -2.47 -11.64 -3.60
N LYS A 165 -3.35 -12.64 -3.42
CA LYS A 165 -3.98 -13.39 -4.52
C LYS A 165 -4.74 -12.50 -5.50
N PHE A 166 -5.32 -11.40 -5.01
CA PHE A 166 -5.94 -10.39 -5.87
C PHE A 166 -4.90 -9.78 -6.84
N THR A 167 -3.74 -9.39 -6.34
CA THR A 167 -2.66 -8.80 -7.14
C THR A 167 -2.15 -9.80 -8.18
N THR A 168 -1.85 -11.04 -7.79
CA THR A 168 -1.37 -12.06 -8.74
C THR A 168 -2.42 -12.40 -9.79
N GLY A 169 -3.69 -12.53 -9.41
CA GLY A 169 -4.79 -12.74 -10.35
C GLY A 169 -5.00 -11.56 -11.31
N TRP A 170 -4.90 -10.34 -10.80
CA TRP A 170 -5.03 -9.10 -11.59
C TRP A 170 -3.90 -8.92 -12.60
N LEU A 171 -2.66 -9.25 -12.22
CA LEU A 171 -1.49 -9.28 -13.11
C LEU A 171 -1.58 -10.41 -14.14
N ALA A 172 -2.02 -11.61 -13.73
CA ALA A 172 -2.22 -12.75 -14.62
C ALA A 172 -3.23 -12.44 -15.72
N ALA A 173 -4.32 -11.73 -15.40
CA ALA A 173 -5.31 -11.28 -16.39
C ALA A 173 -4.75 -10.31 -17.44
N GLY A 174 -3.61 -9.66 -17.16
CA GLY A 174 -2.88 -8.80 -18.11
C GLY A 174 -1.67 -9.47 -18.77
N GLY A 175 -1.42 -10.76 -18.51
CA GLY A 175 -0.24 -11.48 -19.03
C GLY A 175 1.09 -11.05 -18.38
N LEU A 176 1.04 -10.48 -17.18
CA LEU A 176 2.20 -9.91 -16.46
C LEU A 176 2.56 -10.73 -15.19
N TRP A 177 2.06 -11.97 -15.10
CA TRP A 177 2.35 -12.89 -13.98
C TRP A 177 2.74 -14.29 -14.50
N PRO A 178 3.76 -14.96 -13.93
CA PRO A 178 4.66 -14.45 -12.89
C PRO A 178 5.44 -13.23 -13.37
N ALA A 179 5.72 -12.29 -12.46
CA ALA A 179 6.69 -11.25 -12.76
C ALA A 179 8.04 -11.91 -13.09
N ALA A 180 8.86 -11.28 -13.93
CA ALA A 180 10.25 -11.71 -14.07
C ALA A 180 10.91 -11.79 -12.68
N ALA A 181 11.88 -12.70 -12.53
CA ALA A 181 12.57 -12.99 -11.27
C ALA A 181 14.07 -12.74 -11.41
#